data_AF-A0A7J2QZ68-F1
#
_entry.id   AF-A0A7J2QZ68-F1
#
_cell.length_a   1.000
_cell.length_b   1.000
_cell.length_c   1.000
_cell.angle_alpha   90.00
_cell.angle_beta   90.00
_cell.angle_gamma   90.00
#
_symmetry.space_group_name_H-M   'P 1'
#
loop_
_entity.id
_entity.type
_entity.pdbx_description
1 polymer ?
#
loop_
_entity_poly.entity_id
_entity_poly.type
_entity_poly.pdbx_seq_one_letter_code
_entity_poly.pdbx_strand_id
1 'polypeptide(L)'
;MTNATHKIHLFIQSIADKHGVDYNLDTESRKILINFVMSAKFMGEEGIEMLIIAFLVGYDKGATNNIYARNQIGTKKNYSRKEYE
;
A
#
# COMPACT_ATOMS: atom_id res chain seq x y z
N MET A 1 -11.90 -10.05 13.09
CA MET A 1 -11.02 -8.89 13.39
C MET A 1 -11.38 -8.40 14.79
N THR A 2 -10.42 -8.12 15.68
CA THR A 2 -10.74 -7.64 17.04
C THR A 2 -11.26 -6.20 16.99
N ASN A 3 -11.97 -5.75 18.04
CA ASN A 3 -12.48 -4.37 18.12
C ASN A 3 -11.33 -3.34 18.04
N ALA A 4 -10.17 -3.63 18.65
CA ALA A 4 -8.99 -2.77 18.57
C ALA A 4 -8.44 -2.66 17.15
N THR A 5 -8.25 -3.78 16.45
CA THR A 5 -7.80 -3.79 15.05
C THR A 5 -8.78 -3.05 14.13
N HIS A 6 -10.09 -3.19 14.37
CA HIS A 6 -11.11 -2.50 13.59
C HIS A 6 -11.05 -0.97 13.76
N LYS A 7 -10.89 -0.49 15.00
CA LYS A 7 -10.76 0.95 15.27
C LYS A 7 -9.53 1.56 14.60
N ILE A 8 -8.41 0.84 14.61
CA ILE A 8 -7.18 1.29 13.95
C ILE A 8 -7.34 1.32 12.44
N HIS A 9 -8.02 0.33 11.86
CA HIS A 9 -8.35 0.34 10.44
C HIS A 9 -9.18 1.58 10.05
N LEU A 10 -10.23 1.90 10.81
CA LEU A 10 -11.05 3.10 10.57
C LEU A 10 -10.24 4.39 10.74
N PHE A 11 -9.36 4.44 11.74
CA PHE A 11 -8.45 5.56 11.95
C PHE A 11 -7.53 5.76 10.74
N ILE A 12 -6.86 4.71 10.27
CA ILE A 12 -6.00 4.77 9.07
C ILE A 12 -6.79 5.25 7.86
N GLN A 13 -8.00 4.72 7.64
CA GLN A 13 -8.86 5.12 6.54
C GLN A 13 -9.23 6.61 6.62
N SER A 14 -9.58 7.12 7.80
CA SER A 14 -9.89 8.54 7.98
C SER A 14 -8.68 9.46 7.68
N ILE A 15 -7.46 9.01 7.98
CA ILE A 15 -6.25 9.74 7.63
C ILE A 15 -6.04 9.74 6.11
N ALA A 16 -6.20 8.59 5.47
CA ALA A 16 -6.08 8.48 4.02
C ALA A 16 -7.07 9.42 3.30
N ASP A 17 -8.34 9.42 3.73
CA ASP A 17 -9.39 10.28 3.19
C ASP A 17 -9.08 11.77 3.42
N LYS A 18 -8.62 12.15 4.62
CA LYS A 18 -8.24 13.52 4.96
C LYS A 18 -7.14 14.07 4.04
N HIS A 19 -6.21 13.23 3.60
CA HIS A 19 -5.07 13.62 2.77
C HIS A 19 -5.22 13.28 1.28
N GLY A 20 -6.36 12.72 0.88
CA GLY A 20 -6.62 12.34 -0.51
C GLY A 20 -5.66 11.25 -1.02
N VAL A 21 -5.26 10.32 -0.15
CA VAL A 21 -4.37 9.20 -0.50
C VAL A 21 -5.19 7.92 -0.60
N ASP A 22 -4.96 7.14 -1.66
CA ASP A 22 -5.69 5.88 -1.85
C ASP A 22 -5.37 4.85 -0.77
N TYR A 23 -6.41 4.34 -0.11
CA TYR A 23 -6.33 3.26 0.86
C TYR A 23 -6.69 1.89 0.27
N ASN A 24 -6.05 1.54 -0.84
CA ASN A 24 -6.26 0.26 -1.52
C ASN A 24 -5.10 -0.71 -1.25
N LEU A 25 -5.06 -1.26 -0.04
CA LEU A 25 -4.06 -2.25 0.38
C LEU A 25 -4.59 -3.68 0.27
N ASP A 26 -3.74 -4.58 -0.23
CA ASP A 26 -3.93 -6.02 -0.04
C ASP A 26 -3.94 -6.41 1.45
N THR A 27 -4.42 -7.62 1.73
CA THR A 27 -4.63 -8.11 3.09
C THR A 27 -3.36 -8.10 3.95
N GLU A 28 -2.19 -8.41 3.40
CA GLU A 28 -0.95 -8.51 4.18
C GLU A 28 -0.36 -7.12 4.43
N SER A 29 -0.32 -6.25 3.42
CA SER A 29 0.12 -4.86 3.62
C SER A 29 -0.75 -4.10 4.61
N ARG A 30 -2.06 -4.39 4.63
CA ARG A 30 -2.97 -3.83 5.64
C ARG A 30 -2.63 -4.30 7.06
N LYS A 31 -2.32 -5.58 7.25
CA LYS A 31 -1.92 -6.11 8.57
C LYS A 31 -0.61 -5.48 9.04
N ILE A 32 0.36 -5.33 8.13
CA ILE A 32 1.64 -4.68 8.44
C ILE A 32 1.38 -3.25 8.94
N LEU A 33 0.62 -2.45 8.19
CA LEU A 33 0.33 -1.06 8.57
C LEU A 33 -0.38 -0.98 9.93
N ILE A 34 -1.40 -1.82 10.17
CA ILE A 34 -2.11 -1.84 11.45
C ILE A 34 -1.15 -2.19 12.60
N ASN A 35 -0.33 -3.23 12.44
CA ASN A 35 0.64 -3.62 13.47
C ASN A 35 1.66 -2.50 13.73
N PHE A 36 2.09 -1.80 12.68
CA PHE A 36 3.03 -0.70 12.80
C PHE A 36 2.44 0.47 13.58
N VAL A 37 1.18 0.85 13.30
CA VAL A 37 0.45 1.89 14.06
C VAL A 37 0.25 1.46 15.51
N MET A 38 -0.07 0.19 15.76
CA MET A 38 -0.18 -0.35 17.13
C MET A 38 1.14 -0.27 17.90
N SER A 39 2.27 -0.44 17.22
CA SER A 39 3.60 -0.38 17.82
C SER A 39 4.15 1.05 17.98
N ALA A 40 3.56 2.05 17.30
CA ALA A 40 4.00 3.44 17.33
C ALA A 40 3.58 4.20 18.61
N LYS A 41 3.62 3.54 19.77
CA LYS A 41 3.10 4.02 21.07
C LYS A 41 3.73 5.33 21.57
N PHE A 42 4.91 5.70 21.06
CA PHE A 42 5.65 6.89 21.47
C PHE A 42 5.64 8.02 20.43
N MET A 43 5.00 7.83 19.27
CA MET A 43 4.86 8.89 18.29
C MET A 43 3.67 9.78 18.64
N GLY A 44 3.85 11.10 18.51
CA GLY A 44 2.74 12.05 18.54
C GLY A 44 1.81 11.84 17.33
N GLU A 45 0.61 12.41 17.40
CA GLU A 45 -0.43 12.24 16.38
C GLU A 45 0.05 12.60 14.97
N GLU A 46 0.72 13.75 14.82
CA GLU A 46 1.30 14.20 13.54
C GLU A 46 2.31 13.19 12.96
N GLY A 47 3.11 12.56 13.83
CA GLY A 47 4.09 11.55 13.42
C GLY A 47 3.45 10.27 12.91
N ILE A 48 2.38 9.81 13.58
CA ILE A 48 1.60 8.64 13.14
C ILE A 48 0.90 8.94 11.81
N GLU A 49 0.31 10.13 11.67
CA GLU A 49 -0.36 10.58 10.45
C GLU A 49 0.61 10.60 9.26
N MET A 50 1.78 11.24 9.42
CA MET A 50 2.81 11.31 8.38
C MET A 50 3.33 9.92 8.00
N LEU A 51 3.46 9.02 8.98
CA LEU A 51 3.88 7.64 8.75
C LEU A 51 2.86 6.86 7.93
N ILE A 52 1.57 6.97 8.26
CA ILE A 52 0.49 6.33 7.52
C ILE A 52 0.52 6.80 6.06
N ILE A 53 0.60 8.10 5.83
CA ILE A 53 0.66 8.70 4.50
C ILE A 53 1.88 8.18 3.73
N ALA A 54 3.05 8.19 4.36
CA ALA A 54 4.29 7.70 3.74
C ALA A 54 4.19 6.23 3.32
N PHE A 55 3.58 5.40 4.17
CA PHE A 55 3.35 3.99 3.85
C PHE A 55 2.42 3.83 2.63
N LEU A 56 1.29 4.56 2.61
CA LEU A 56 0.31 4.45 1.54
C LEU A 56 0.85 4.96 0.20
N VAL A 57 1.53 6.11 0.19
CA VAL A 57 2.18 6.65 -1.01
C VAL A 57 3.30 5.74 -1.50
N GLY A 58 4.07 5.14 -0.58
CA GLY A 58 5.11 4.17 -0.92
C GLY A 58 4.55 2.88 -1.52
N TYR A 59 3.44 2.37 -0.96
CA TYR A 59 2.76 1.17 -1.45
C TYR A 59 2.19 1.39 -2.85
N ASP A 60 1.49 2.50 -3.09
CA ASP A 60 0.91 2.82 -4.39
C ASP A 60 1.96 2.79 -5.50
N LYS A 61 3.07 3.52 -5.31
CA LYS A 61 4.20 3.55 -6.26
C LYS A 61 4.86 2.17 -6.44
N GLY A 62 5.00 1.41 -5.36
CA GLY A 62 5.56 0.04 -5.42
C GLY A 62 4.66 -0.92 -6.20
N ALA A 63 3.35 -0.85 -5.99
CA ALA A 63 2.35 -1.66 -6.66
C ALA A 63 2.26 -1.31 -8.15
N THR A 64 2.22 -0.02 -8.51
CA THR A 64 2.23 0.39 -9.93
C THR A 64 3.52 -0.08 -10.62
N ASN A 65 4.68 0.09 -10.00
CA ASN A 65 5.96 -0.35 -10.57
C ASN A 65 6.02 -1.86 -10.83
N ASN A 66 5.42 -2.69 -9.97
CA ASN A 66 5.33 -4.14 -10.19
C ASN A 66 4.40 -4.49 -11.36
N ILE A 67 3.28 -3.78 -11.51
CA ILE A 67 2.36 -3.94 -12.65
C ILE A 67 3.06 -3.56 -13.97
N TYR A 68 3.74 -2.42 -14.01
CA TYR A 68 4.50 -1.99 -15.19
C TYR A 68 5.64 -2.97 -15.53
N ALA A 69 6.40 -3.44 -14.52
CA ALA A 69 7.46 -4.42 -14.73
C ALA A 69 6.93 -5.76 -15.30
N ARG A 70 5.79 -6.26 -14.80
CA ARG A 70 5.16 -7.48 -15.33
C ARG A 70 4.65 -7.32 -16.76
N ASN A 71 4.08 -6.16 -17.09
CA ASN A 71 3.60 -5.86 -18.43
C ASN A 71 4.74 -5.74 -19.46
N GLN A 72 5.93 -5.28 -19.06
CA GLN A 72 7.12 -5.26 -19.91
C GLN A 72 7.73 -6.66 -20.18
N ILE A 73 7.57 -7.60 -19.25
CA ILE A 73 8.01 -9.00 -19.46
C ILE A 73 7.06 -9.73 -20.42
N GLY A 74 5.75 -9.46 -20.33
CA GLY A 74 4.74 -10.01 -21.23
C GLY A 74 4.89 -9.53 -22.68
N THR A 75 5.30 -8.28 -22.91
CA THR A 75 5.56 -7.78 -24.25
C THR A 75 6.83 -8.38 -24.86
N LYS A 76 7.93 -8.54 -24.11
CA LYS A 76 9.15 -9.20 -24.63
C LYS A 76 8.93 -10.65 -25.08
N LYS A 77 8.07 -11.41 -24.41
CA LYS A 77 7.75 -12.79 -24.85
C LYS A 77 6.96 -12.86 -26.15
N ASN A 78 6.15 -11.84 -26.46
CA ASN A 78 5.35 -11.82 -27.69
C ASN A 78 6.14 -11.38 -28.93
N TYR A 79 7.21 -10.59 -28.77
CA TYR A 79 8.07 -10.24 -29.92
C TYR A 79 8.92 -11.42 -30.39
N SER A 80 9.34 -12.32 -29.50
CA SER A 80 10.16 -13.48 -29.90
C SER A 80 9.39 -14.59 -30.61
N ARG A 81 8.04 -14.59 -30.57
CA ARG A 81 7.21 -15.62 -31.23
C ARG A 81 6.84 -15.24 -32.68
N LYS A 82 6.87 -13.95 -33.03
CA LYS A 82 6.53 -13.47 -34.38
C LYS A 82 7.71 -13.43 -35.36
N GLU A 83 8.94 -13.70 -34.90
CA GLU A 83 10.13 -13.72 -35.77
C GLU A 83 10.41 -15.10 -36.41
N TYR A 84 9.56 -16.11 -36.15
CA TYR A 84 9.71 -17.47 -36.67
C TYR A 84 8.45 -18.05 -37.35
N GLU A 85 7.47 -17.20 -37.70
CA GLU A 85 6.35 -17.59 -38.58
C GLU A 85 6.58 -17.07 -40.01
#